data_AF-A0A9Q0N3D5-F1
#
_entry.id   AF-A0A9Q0N3D5-F1
#
_cell.length_a   1.000
_cell.length_b   1.000
_cell.length_c   1.000
_cell.angle_alpha   90.00
_cell.angle_beta   90.00
_cell.angle_gamma   90.00
#
_symmetry.space_group_name_H-M   'P 1'
#
loop_
_entity.id
_entity.type
_entity.pdbx_description
1 polymer ?
#
loop_
_entity_poly.entity_id
_entity_poly.type
_entity_poly.pdbx_seq_one_letter_code
_entity_poly.pdbx_strand_id
1 'polypeptide(L)'
;MNRQVSWIRRKDYHLLTVGLTTYSSDERYSATHLIHSEDWTLQIKFVQLRDAGVYECQVSTHPPASIFLHLNVVEAKAEILGPSIRYLTPGSTLKLMCRITQ
;
A
#
# COMPACT_ATOMS: atom_id res chain seq x y z
N MET A 1 -11.32 -13.74 27.22
CA MET A 1 -12.01 -13.06 26.10
C MET A 1 -11.02 -12.91 24.97
N ASN A 2 -11.32 -13.44 23.78
CA ASN A 2 -10.43 -13.38 22.63
C ASN A 2 -10.62 -12.02 21.94
N ARG A 3 -9.72 -11.07 22.18
CA ARG A 3 -9.77 -9.75 21.54
C ARG A 3 -9.41 -9.93 20.06
N GLN A 4 -10.24 -9.40 19.17
CA GLN A 4 -10.00 -9.44 17.72
C GLN A 4 -9.59 -8.06 17.24
N VAL A 5 -8.65 -8.04 16.30
CA VAL A 5 -8.20 -6.83 15.62
C VAL A 5 -8.86 -6.75 14.26
N SER A 6 -9.41 -5.59 13.92
CA SER A 6 -10.06 -5.32 12.63
C SER A 6 -9.37 -4.17 11.92
N TRP A 7 -9.19 -4.29 10.61
CA TRP A 7 -8.71 -3.21 9.75
C TRP A 7 -9.86 -2.59 8.98
N ILE A 8 -10.00 -1.26 9.04
CA ILE A 8 -11.10 -0.50 8.44
C ILE A 8 -10.51 0.62 7.60
N ARG A 9 -10.96 0.78 6.35
CA ARG A 9 -10.63 1.95 5.52
C ARG A 9 -11.57 3.09 5.87
N ARG A 10 -11.04 4.21 6.36
CA ARG A 10 -11.87 5.32 6.88
C ARG A 10 -12.58 6.14 5.80
N LYS A 11 -12.04 6.15 4.57
CA LYS A 11 -12.62 6.90 3.44
C LYS A 11 -14.09 6.57 3.20
N ASP A 12 -14.46 5.31 3.40
CA ASP A 12 -15.79 4.76 3.13
C ASP A 12 -16.27 3.77 4.20
N TYR A 13 -15.58 3.72 5.34
CA TYR A 13 -15.84 2.79 6.45
C TYR A 13 -15.87 1.31 6.03
N HIS A 14 -15.14 0.96 4.98
CA HIS A 14 -15.11 -0.41 4.48
C HIS A 14 -14.27 -1.31 5.40
N LEU A 15 -14.88 -2.39 5.88
CA LEU A 15 -14.21 -3.41 6.68
C LEU A 15 -13.30 -4.25 5.79
N LEU A 16 -11.99 -4.20 6.03
CA LEU A 16 -10.99 -4.90 5.23
C LEU A 16 -10.75 -6.31 5.78
N THR A 17 -10.47 -6.42 7.07
CA THR A 17 -10.17 -7.70 7.72
C THR A 17 -10.70 -7.72 9.16
N VAL A 18 -10.97 -8.93 9.66
CA VAL A 18 -11.18 -9.21 11.10
C VAL A 18 -10.30 -10.41 11.46
N GLY A 19 -9.37 -10.21 12.38
CA GLY A 19 -8.27 -11.12 12.59
C GLY A 19 -7.52 -11.34 11.28
N LEU A 20 -7.25 -12.61 10.95
CA LEU A 20 -6.60 -13.03 9.71
C LEU A 20 -7.58 -13.21 8.54
N THR A 21 -8.88 -13.06 8.77
CA THR A 21 -9.91 -13.23 7.73
C THR A 21 -10.11 -11.93 6.97
N THR A 22 -9.99 -11.96 5.65
CA THR A 22 -10.30 -10.83 4.76
C THR A 22 -11.80 -10.76 4.48
N TYR A 23 -12.40 -9.58 4.66
CA TYR A 23 -13.81 -9.27 4.39
C TYR A 23 -13.99 -8.41 3.12
N SER A 24 -12.95 -7.67 2.72
CA SER A 24 -12.94 -6.94 1.46
C SER A 24 -12.99 -7.90 0.26
N SER A 25 -13.68 -7.51 -0.81
CA SER A 25 -13.66 -8.23 -2.09
C SER A 25 -12.39 -7.97 -2.91
N ASP A 26 -11.60 -6.95 -2.55
CA ASP A 26 -10.32 -6.66 -3.18
C ASP A 26 -9.23 -7.58 -2.58
N GLU A 27 -8.82 -8.60 -3.36
CA GLU A 27 -7.86 -9.64 -2.97
C GLU A 27 -6.45 -9.12 -2.63
N ARG A 28 -6.19 -7.83 -2.87
CA ARG A 28 -4.92 -7.20 -2.49
C ARG A 28 -4.80 -6.99 -0.98
N TYR A 29 -5.92 -6.94 -0.25
CA TYR A 29 -5.94 -6.73 1.20
C TYR A 29 -5.82 -8.05 1.96
N SER A 30 -4.89 -8.11 2.90
CA SER A 30 -4.75 -9.23 3.83
C SER A 30 -4.19 -8.76 5.16
N ALA A 31 -4.52 -9.46 6.25
CA ALA A 31 -3.91 -9.22 7.55
C ALA A 31 -2.87 -10.29 7.86
N THR A 32 -1.78 -9.88 8.48
CA THR A 32 -0.76 -10.78 9.03
C THR A 32 -0.58 -10.50 10.51
N HIS A 33 -0.31 -11.56 11.27
CA HIS A 33 -0.07 -11.51 12.71
C HIS A 33 1.10 -12.44 13.02
N LEU A 34 2.15 -11.88 13.62
CA LEU A 34 3.29 -12.69 14.02
C LEU A 34 2.93 -13.48 15.27
N ILE A 35 3.18 -14.80 15.26
CA ILE A 35 2.88 -15.68 16.40
C ILE A 35 3.67 -15.17 17.62
N HIS A 36 2.96 -14.97 18.74
CA HIS A 36 3.48 -14.38 19.99
C HIS A 36 3.85 -12.88 19.93
N SER A 37 3.47 -12.14 18.88
CA SER A 37 3.52 -10.67 18.87
C SER A 37 2.15 -10.07 19.20
N GLU A 38 2.13 -8.78 19.55
CA GLU A 38 0.93 -7.94 19.56
C GLU A 38 0.73 -7.21 18.21
N ASP A 39 1.63 -7.44 17.25
CA ASP A 39 1.64 -6.77 15.95
C ASP A 39 0.63 -7.37 14.98
N TRP A 40 -0.37 -6.57 14.63
CA TRP A 40 -1.32 -6.83 13.57
C TRP A 40 -1.03 -5.90 12.39
N THR A 41 -0.64 -6.47 11.26
CA THR A 41 -0.24 -5.70 10.07
C THR A 41 -1.26 -5.86 8.95
N LEU A 42 -1.70 -4.74 8.38
CA LEU A 42 -2.43 -4.73 7.11
C LEU A 42 -1.43 -4.74 5.95
N GLN A 43 -1.55 -5.73 5.09
CA GLN A 43 -0.81 -5.83 3.84
C GLN A 43 -1.73 -5.47 2.67
N ILE A 44 -1.24 -4.59 1.79
CA ILE A 44 -1.90 -4.18 0.56
C ILE A 44 -0.96 -4.48 -0.61
N LYS A 45 -1.32 -5.42 -1.49
CA LYS A 45 -0.52 -5.74 -2.69
C LYS A 45 -0.76 -4.70 -3.80
N PHE A 46 0.25 -4.47 -4.63
CA PHE A 46 0.17 -3.60 -5.81
C PHE A 46 -0.47 -2.24 -5.48
N VAL A 47 0.07 -1.56 -4.47
CA VAL A 47 -0.47 -0.29 -3.94
C VAL A 47 -0.57 0.75 -5.06
N GLN A 48 -1.68 1.46 -5.09
CA GLN A 48 -1.95 2.52 -6.06
C GLN A 48 -2.22 3.84 -5.33
N LEU A 49 -2.07 4.97 -6.04
CA LEU A 49 -2.32 6.31 -5.46
C LEU A 49 -3.71 6.43 -4.81
N ARG A 50 -4.72 5.72 -5.34
CA ARG A 50 -6.08 5.70 -4.77
C ARG A 50 -6.19 5.04 -3.40
N ASP A 51 -5.20 4.22 -3.01
CA ASP A 51 -5.17 3.52 -1.73
C ASP A 51 -4.68 4.46 -0.60
N ALA A 52 -4.13 5.63 -0.94
CA ALA A 52 -3.71 6.62 0.04
C ALA A 52 -4.90 7.11 0.88
N GLY A 53 -4.64 7.38 2.16
CA GLY A 53 -5.63 7.88 3.12
C GLY A 53 -5.55 7.19 4.47
N VAL A 54 -6.59 7.40 5.29
CA VAL A 54 -6.62 6.91 6.67
C VAL A 54 -7.18 5.50 6.76
N TYR A 55 -6.47 4.66 7.49
CA TYR A 55 -6.86 3.31 7.90
C TYR A 55 -6.95 3.26 9.42
N GLU A 56 -7.88 2.47 9.92
CA GLU A 56 -8.12 2.26 11.34
C GLU A 56 -7.84 0.80 11.69
N CYS A 57 -7.03 0.61 12.72
CA CYS A 57 -6.84 -0.68 13.38
C CYS A 57 -7.62 -0.63 14.70
N GLN A 58 -8.67 -1.45 14.80
CA GLN A 58 -9.61 -1.45 15.91
C GLN A 58 -9.56 -2.77 16.67
N VAL A 59 -9.52 -2.71 18.00
CA VAL A 59 -9.58 -3.87 18.91
C VAL A 59 -10.99 -3.98 19.49
N SER A 60 -11.56 -5.20 19.52
CA SER A 60 -12.92 -5.49 20.02
C SER A 60 -13.12 -5.40 21.55
N THR A 61 -12.46 -4.42 22.19
CA THR A 61 -12.70 -4.07 23.61
C THR A 61 -14.05 -3.37 23.79
N HIS A 62 -14.48 -3.21 25.04
CA HIS A 62 -15.67 -2.43 25.39
C HIS A 62 -15.26 -1.29 26.33
N PRO A 63 -15.21 -0.03 25.86
CA PRO A 63 -15.47 0.41 24.48
C PRO A 63 -14.37 -0.01 23.49
N PRO A 64 -14.64 -0.01 22.15
CA PRO A 64 -13.63 -0.33 21.15
C PRO A 64 -12.45 0.63 21.23
N ALA A 65 -11.24 0.09 21.16
CA ALA A 65 -10.01 0.87 21.13
C ALA A 65 -9.49 0.91 19.69
N SER A 66 -9.10 2.09 19.21
CA SER A 66 -8.67 2.29 17.82
C SER A 66 -7.37 3.06 17.73
N ILE A 67 -6.55 2.70 16.74
CA ILE A 67 -5.43 3.51 16.25
C ILE A 67 -5.68 3.88 14.78
N PHE A 68 -5.27 5.09 14.40
CA PHE A 68 -5.44 5.61 13.05
C PHE A 68 -4.10 5.81 12.37
N LEU A 69 -3.97 5.30 11.14
CA LEU A 69 -2.75 5.37 10.34
C LEU A 69 -3.04 6.05 9.01
N HIS A 70 -2.21 7.00 8.61
CA HIS A 70 -2.30 7.62 7.29
C HIS A 70 -1.31 6.98 6.33
N LEU A 71 -1.82 6.28 5.31
CA LEU A 71 -1.01 5.71 4.23
C LEU A 71 -0.71 6.78 3.18
N ASN A 72 0.56 7.16 3.07
CA ASN A 72 1.06 7.97 1.96
C ASN A 72 1.57 7.05 0.85
N VAL A 73 1.01 7.20 -0.35
CA VAL A 73 1.47 6.48 -1.54
C VAL A 73 2.18 7.46 -2.45
N VAL A 74 3.45 7.18 -2.75
CA VAL A 74 4.27 7.98 -3.66
C VAL A 74 4.64 7.14 -4.88
N GLU A 75 4.66 7.77 -6.05
CA GLU A 75 5.07 7.13 -7.30
C GLU A 75 6.44 7.68 -7.69
N ALA A 76 7.43 6.79 -7.87
CA ALA A 76 8.71 7.18 -8.43
C ALA A 76 8.59 7.21 -9.96
N LYS A 77 8.90 8.35 -10.58
CA LYS A 77 8.91 8.47 -12.04
C LYS A 77 10.34 8.54 -12.55
N ALA A 78 10.61 7.87 -13.65
CA ALA A 78 11.90 7.94 -14.32
C ALA A 78 11.67 8.17 -15.82
N GLU A 79 12.46 9.06 -16.39
CA GLU A 79 12.38 9.37 -17.82
C GLU A 79 13.78 9.32 -18.44
N ILE A 80 13.86 8.77 -19.66
CA ILE A 80 15.07 8.87 -20.47
C ILE A 80 15.01 10.21 -21.20
N LEU A 81 15.95 11.09 -20.88
CA LEU A 81 16.02 12.43 -21.44
C LEU A 81 16.25 12.38 -22.95
N GLY A 82 15.38 13.01 -23.72
CA GLY A 82 15.44 13.10 -25.18
C GLY A 82 14.23 12.42 -25.85
N PRO A 83 14.23 12.32 -27.18
CA PRO A 83 13.11 11.74 -27.92
C PRO A 83 13.01 10.23 -27.70
N SER A 84 11.78 9.71 -27.80
CA SER A 84 11.45 8.28 -27.67
C SER A 84 12.06 7.42 -28.79
N ILE A 85 12.24 8.00 -29.98
CA ILE A 85 12.88 7.36 -31.13
C ILE A 85 14.19 8.09 -31.42
N ARG A 86 15.26 7.32 -31.64
CA ARG A 86 16.58 7.85 -32.00
C ARG A 86 17.12 7.16 -33.24
N TYR A 87 17.65 7.95 -34.15
CA TYR A 87 18.35 7.48 -35.32
C TYR A 87 19.85 7.60 -35.05
N LEU A 88 20.60 6.53 -35.31
CA LEU A 88 22.03 6.45 -35.10
C LEU A 88 22.74 6.04 -36.38
N THR A 89 23.96 6.53 -36.55
CA THR A 89 24.84 6.11 -37.63
C THR A 89 25.65 4.88 -37.22
N PRO A 90 25.97 3.95 -38.15
CA PRO A 90 26.83 2.81 -37.85
C PRO A 90 28.18 3.26 -37.27
N GLY A 91 28.61 2.61 -36.18
CA GLY A 91 29.86 2.94 -35.48
C GLY A 91 29.78 4.10 -34.48
N SER A 92 28.62 4.75 -34.33
CA SER A 92 28.42 5.78 -33.32
C SER A 92 28.08 5.21 -31.93
N THR A 93 28.36 6.00 -30.89
CA THR A 93 28.04 5.65 -29.49
C THR A 93 26.70 6.24 -29.07
N LEU A 94 25.78 5.40 -28.60
CA LEU A 94 24.52 5.85 -27.99
C LEU A 94 24.70 6.18 -26.50
N LYS A 95 24.31 7.39 -26.10
CA LYS A 95 24.21 7.78 -24.68
C LYS A 95 22.74 8.02 -24.29
N LEU A 96 22.25 7.20 -23.36
CA LEU A 96 20.96 7.39 -22.72
C LEU A 96 21.17 8.01 -21.33
N MET A 97 20.49 9.09 -21.04
CA MET A 97 20.51 9.73 -19.73
C MET A 97 19.15 9.52 -19.06
N CYS A 98 19.14 8.81 -17.95
CA CYS A 98 17.93 8.65 -17.13
C CYS A 98 17.88 9.75 -16.08
N ARG A 99 16.72 10.36 -15.90
CA ARG A 99 16.41 11.29 -14.82
C ARG A 99 15.29 10.72 -13.97
N ILE A 100 15.54 10.63 -12.66
CA ILE A 100 14.50 10.33 -11.68
C ILE A 100 13.76 11.64 -11.40
N THR A 101 12.43 11.61 -11.47
CA THR A 101 11.52 12.70 -11.14
C THR A 101 10.63 12.23 -10.00
N GLN A 102 10.55 13.06 -8.96
CA GLN A 102 9.72 12.80 -7.78
C GLN A 102 8.44 13.63 -7.85
#